data_AF-A0A2V9CV59-F1
#
_entry.id   AF-A0A2V9CV59-F1
#
_cell.length_a   1.000
_cell.length_b   1.000
_cell.length_c   1.000
_cell.angle_alpha   90.00
_cell.angle_beta   90.00
_cell.angle_gamma   90.00
#
_symmetry.space_group_name_H-M   'P 1'
#
loop_
_entity.id
_entity.type
_entity.pdbx_description
1 polymer ?
#
loop_
_entity_poly.entity_id
_entity_poly.type
_entity_poly.pdbx_seq_one_letter_code
_entity_poly.pdbx_strand_id
1 'polypeptide(L)'
;MLNLARLRKMKTKRTYSTRTAAAKMRVSFRTLNRWLADGKIKASKAIKMPNGRTLWLWIQADIAKGRRVKAAQHPGPKPRAGRR
;
A
#
# COMPACT_ATOMS: atom_id res chain seq x y z
N MET A 1 -6.55 14.70 33.49
CA MET A 1 -6.09 15.64 32.43
C MET A 1 -5.80 14.87 31.16
N LEU A 2 -6.57 15.07 30.09
CA LEU A 2 -6.33 14.43 28.78
C LEU A 2 -5.26 15.22 28.01
N ASN A 3 -4.14 14.57 27.69
CA ASN A 3 -3.01 15.22 27.03
C ASN A 3 -3.37 15.62 25.58
N LEU A 4 -3.25 16.91 25.23
CA LEU A 4 -3.66 17.48 23.93
C LEU A 4 -2.91 16.82 22.75
N ALA A 5 -1.71 16.30 22.98
CA ALA A 5 -0.94 15.50 22.02
C ALA A 5 -1.64 14.17 21.65
N ARG A 6 -2.36 13.56 22.60
CA ARG A 6 -3.14 12.33 22.39
C ARG A 6 -4.42 12.62 21.59
N LEU A 7 -5.04 13.78 21.81
CA LEU A 7 -6.22 14.26 21.07
C LEU A 7 -5.90 14.58 19.60
N ARG A 8 -4.77 15.24 19.30
CA ARG A 8 -4.29 15.45 17.91
C ARG A 8 -4.05 14.13 17.15
N LYS A 9 -3.70 13.06 17.87
CA LYS A 9 -3.44 11.72 17.33
C LYS A 9 -4.73 10.96 16.95
N MET A 10 -5.90 11.44 17.39
CA MET A 10 -7.23 10.90 17.01
C MET A 10 -7.78 11.50 15.72
N LYS A 11 -6.97 12.22 14.94
CA LYS A 11 -7.34 12.53 13.55
C LYS A 11 -7.51 11.18 12.84
N THR A 12 -8.74 10.82 12.51
CA THR A 12 -9.08 9.57 11.82
C THR A 12 -8.13 9.42 10.62
N LYS A 13 -7.17 8.51 10.73
CA LYS A 13 -6.18 8.31 9.66
C LYS A 13 -6.97 7.91 8.44
N ARG A 14 -6.97 8.78 7.41
CA ARG A 14 -7.75 8.55 6.19
C ARG A 14 -7.37 7.19 5.63
N THR A 15 -8.35 6.30 5.55
CA THR A 15 -8.22 5.00 4.95
C THR A 15 -8.67 5.06 3.50
N TYR A 16 -8.09 4.18 2.68
CA TYR A 16 -8.40 4.07 1.26
C TYR A 16 -8.82 2.64 0.96
N SER A 17 -9.73 2.47 0.01
CA SER A 17 -10.04 1.15 -0.57
C SER A 17 -8.87 0.66 -1.42
N THR A 18 -8.82 -0.64 -1.71
CA THR A 18 -7.77 -1.22 -2.58
C THR A 18 -7.69 -0.56 -3.95
N ARG A 19 -8.83 -0.18 -4.56
CA ARG A 19 -8.84 0.51 -5.86
C ARG A 19 -8.19 1.89 -5.77
N THR A 20 -8.53 2.66 -4.73
CA THR A 20 -7.94 3.98 -4.50
C THR A 20 -6.47 3.89 -4.13
N ALA A 21 -6.08 2.88 -3.33
CA ALA A 21 -4.69 2.63 -2.99
C ALA A 21 -3.84 2.30 -4.23
N ALA A 22 -4.34 1.43 -5.12
CA ALA A 22 -3.66 1.07 -6.37
C ALA A 22 -3.41 2.32 -7.25
N ALA A 23 -4.42 3.17 -7.42
CA ALA A 23 -4.28 4.43 -8.15
C ALA A 23 -3.21 5.34 -7.53
N LYS A 24 -3.19 5.48 -6.19
CA LYS A 24 -2.17 6.29 -5.48
C LYS A 24 -0.76 5.70 -5.53
N MET A 25 -0.64 4.38 -5.64
CA MET A 25 0.63 3.68 -5.88
C MET A 25 1.06 3.70 -7.36
N ARG A 26 0.19 4.17 -8.27
CA ARG A 26 0.35 4.12 -9.73
C ARG A 26 0.59 2.68 -10.23
N VAL A 27 -0.23 1.74 -9.76
CA VAL A 27 -0.27 0.35 -10.24
C VAL A 27 -1.71 -0.04 -10.57
N SER A 28 -1.88 -1.08 -11.38
CA SER A 28 -3.23 -1.61 -11.65
C SER A 28 -3.82 -2.27 -10.39
N PHE A 29 -5.15 -2.30 -10.31
CA PHE A 29 -5.85 -3.00 -9.23
C PHE A 29 -5.47 -4.48 -9.16
N ARG A 30 -5.31 -5.14 -10.32
CA ARG A 30 -4.88 -6.54 -10.40
C ARG A 30 -3.46 -6.74 -9.85
N THR A 31 -2.53 -5.84 -10.16
CA THR A 31 -1.17 -5.89 -9.61
C THR A 31 -1.17 -5.76 -8.10
N LEU A 32 -1.95 -4.82 -7.53
CA LEU A 32 -2.02 -4.67 -6.08
C LEU A 32 -2.63 -5.89 -5.38
N ASN A 33 -3.70 -6.48 -5.94
CA ASN A 33 -4.28 -7.70 -5.40
C ASN A 33 -3.30 -8.89 -5.49
N ARG A 34 -2.54 -8.99 -6.59
CA ARG A 34 -1.49 -10.01 -6.70
C ARG A 34 -0.41 -9.83 -5.63
N TRP A 35 0.05 -8.59 -5.40
CA TRP A 35 1.03 -8.34 -4.33
C TRP A 35 0.49 -8.64 -2.93
N LEU A 36 -0.80 -8.41 -2.68
CA LEU A 36 -1.44 -8.83 -1.44
C LEU A 36 -1.45 -10.36 -1.31
N ALA A 37 -1.84 -11.08 -2.36
CA ALA A 37 -1.86 -12.55 -2.37
C ALA A 37 -0.45 -13.15 -2.20
N ASP A 38 0.55 -12.56 -2.86
CA ASP A 38 1.96 -12.96 -2.77
C ASP A 38 2.60 -12.56 -1.42
N GLY A 39 1.92 -11.81 -0.55
CA GLY A 39 2.47 -11.31 0.71
C GLY A 39 3.53 -10.20 0.57
N LYS A 40 3.79 -9.69 -0.65
CA LYS A 40 4.76 -8.60 -0.93
C LYS A 40 4.39 -7.29 -0.26
N ILE A 41 3.11 -7.09 0.01
CA ILE A 41 2.58 -5.95 0.73
C ILE A 41 1.43 -6.40 1.62
N LYS A 42 1.19 -5.69 2.72
CA LYS A 42 0.06 -5.91 3.63
C LYS A 42 -0.67 -4.59 3.83
N ALA A 43 -2.00 -4.63 3.77
CA ALA A 43 -2.83 -3.49 4.14
C ALA A 43 -2.86 -3.34 5.67
N SER A 44 -2.97 -2.11 6.17
CA SER A 44 -2.99 -1.85 7.61
C SER A 44 -4.21 -2.43 8.33
N LYS A 45 -5.36 -2.56 7.65
CA LYS A 45 -6.55 -3.17 8.26
C LYS A 45 -7.26 -4.08 7.27
N ALA A 46 -7.68 -5.24 7.78
CA ALA A 46 -8.48 -6.24 7.09
C ALA A 46 -9.81 -6.36 7.82
N ILE A 47 -10.90 -6.18 7.11
CA ILE A 47 -12.26 -6.38 7.65
C ILE A 47 -12.88 -7.54 6.90
N LYS A 48 -13.12 -8.65 7.62
CA LYS A 48 -13.87 -9.78 7.06
C LYS A 48 -15.34 -9.36 6.93
N MET A 49 -15.89 -9.48 5.73
CA MET A 49 -17.30 -9.23 5.47
C MET A 49 -18.11 -10.53 5.59
N PRO A 50 -19.41 -10.47 5.91
CA PRO A 50 -20.26 -11.66 6.06
C PRO A 50 -20.30 -12.56 4.82
N ASN A 51 -20.06 -12.01 3.63
CA ASN A 51 -20.01 -12.74 2.36
C ASN A 51 -18.66 -13.44 2.07
N GLY A 52 -17.78 -13.56 3.08
CA GLY A 52 -16.47 -14.20 2.95
C GLY A 52 -15.40 -13.34 2.26
N ARG A 53 -15.74 -12.18 1.70
CA ARG A 53 -14.75 -11.25 1.13
C ARG A 53 -14.05 -10.47 2.22
N THR A 54 -12.80 -10.06 1.97
CA THR A 54 -12.07 -9.18 2.87
C THR A 54 -12.00 -7.77 2.29
N LEU A 55 -12.50 -6.79 3.05
CA LEU A 55 -12.31 -5.38 2.76
C LEU A 55 -10.97 -4.93 3.33
N TRP A 56 -10.04 -4.62 2.43
CA TRP A 56 -8.72 -4.11 2.79
C TRP A 56 -8.74 -2.58 2.85
N LEU A 57 -8.31 -2.05 3.99
CA LEU A 57 -8.19 -0.63 4.23
C LEU A 57 -6.73 -0.24 4.34
N TRP A 58 -6.35 0.72 3.51
CA TRP A 58 -4.99 1.17 3.31
C TRP A 58 -4.79 2.54 3.94
N ILE A 59 -3.68 2.74 4.64
CA ILE A 59 -3.26 4.08 5.07
C ILE A 59 -2.14 4.60 4.16
N GLN A 60 -1.82 5.87 4.33
CA GLN A 60 -0.77 6.53 3.54
C GLN A 60 0.61 5.84 3.68
N ALA A 61 0.91 5.27 4.86
CA ALA A 61 2.15 4.52 5.07
C ALA A 61 2.22 3.24 4.21
N ASP A 62 1.10 2.54 4.02
CA ASP A 62 1.04 1.36 3.16
C ASP A 62 1.26 1.75 1.70
N ILE A 63 0.65 2.86 1.26
CA ILE A 63 0.85 3.42 -0.08
C ILE A 63 2.33 3.75 -0.32
N ALA A 64 3.00 4.35 0.67
CA ALA A 64 4.42 4.62 0.58
C ALA A 64 5.26 3.32 0.44
N LYS A 65 4.94 2.28 1.21
CA LYS A 65 5.56 0.95 1.08
C LYS A 65 5.32 0.35 -0.31
N GLY A 66 4.10 0.42 -0.83
CA GLY A 66 3.77 -0.08 -2.17
C GLY A 66 4.55 0.61 -3.28
N ARG A 67 4.81 1.92 -3.16
CA ARG A 67 5.69 2.63 -4.10
C ARG A 67 7.14 2.15 -4.04
N ARG A 68 7.65 1.79 -2.86
CA ARG A 68 9.00 1.19 -2.71
C ARG A 68 9.06 -0.20 -3.34
N VAL A 69 8.04 -1.03 -3.13
CA VAL A 69 7.91 -2.34 -3.78
C VAL A 69 7.90 -2.21 -5.30
N LYS A 70 7.17 -1.21 -5.83
CA LYS A 70 7.17 -0.90 -7.28
C LYS A 70 8.58 -0.53 -7.76
N ALA A 71 9.25 0.38 -7.05
CA ALA A 71 10.58 0.84 -7.43
C ALA A 71 11.61 -0.31 -7.42
N ALA A 72 11.53 -1.22 -6.45
CA ALA A 72 12.41 -2.39 -6.38
C ALA A 72 12.21 -3.39 -7.54
N GLN A 73 11.02 -3.43 -8.15
CA GLN A 73 10.75 -4.28 -9.33
C GLN A 73 11.26 -3.68 -10.65
N HIS A 74 11.56 -2.38 -10.67
CA HIS A 74 12.19 -1.69 -11.78
C HIS A 74 13.52 -1.09 -11.30
N PRO A 75 14.55 -1.91 -10.98
CA PRO A 75 15.89 -1.38 -10.95
C PRO A 75 16.14 -0.73 -12.32
N GLY A 76 16.82 0.42 -12.33
CA GLY A 76 16.96 1.28 -13.50
C GLY A 76 17.46 0.55 -14.76
N PRO A 77 17.56 1.25 -15.91
CA PRO A 77 17.95 0.63 -17.17
C PRO A 77 19.15 -0.30 -16.98
N LYS A 78 19.04 -1.52 -17.51
CA LYS A 78 20.11 -2.54 -17.46
C LYS A 78 21.42 -1.85 -17.84
N PRO A 79 22.48 -1.92 -17.00
CA PRO A 79 23.73 -1.27 -17.32
C PRO A 79 24.15 -1.73 -18.72
N ARG A 80 24.31 -0.76 -19.63
CA ARG A 80 24.83 -1.06 -20.97
C ARG A 80 26.21 -1.67 -20.73
N ALA A 81 26.40 -2.91 -21.18
CA ALA A 81 27.70 -3.56 -21.09
C ALA A 81 28.71 -2.62 -21.74
N GLY A 82 29.64 -2.11 -20.94
CA GLY A 82 30.71 -1.25 -21.42
C GLY A 82 31.44 -2.00 -22.52
N ARG A 83 31.56 -1.38 -23.70
CA ARG A 83 32.38 -1.88 -24.80
C ARG A 83 33.81 -1.94 -24.25
N ARG A 84 34.31 -3.15 -24.02
CA ARG A 84 35.70 -3.41 -23.66
C ARG A 84 36.56 -3.35 -24.91
#